data_AF-A0A2H0N7L3-F1
#
_entry.id   AF-A0A2H0N7L3-F1
#
_cell.length_a   1.000
_cell.length_b   1.000
_cell.length_c   1.000
_cell.angle_alpha   90.00
_cell.angle_beta   90.00
_cell.angle_gamma   90.00
#
_symmetry.space_group_name_H-M   'P 1'
#
loop_
_entity.id
_entity.type
_entity.pdbx_description
1 polymer ?
#
loop_
_entity_poly.entity_id
_entity_poly.type
_entity_poly.pdbx_seq_one_letter_code
_entity_poly.pdbx_strand_id
1 'polypeptide(L)'
;MKLNIKTKDIELSDSLSAYVNSKIVVLDKLLYQYNKENSLLVDLELARITKHHQKGNVYMVVANVEFGGNIIRADYTGEDLYKGINTVKQTLKREVGKFKELQKV
;
A
#
# COMPACT_ATOMS: atom_id res chain seq x y z
N MET A 1 6.88 -12.62 -0.03
CA MET A 1 5.91 -11.59 0.38
C MET A 1 4.52 -12.19 0.58
N LYS A 2 3.78 -11.71 1.58
CA LYS A 2 2.34 -11.97 1.75
C LYS A 2 1.59 -10.64 1.64
N LEU A 3 0.59 -10.58 0.75
CA LEU A 3 -0.24 -9.40 0.54
C LEU A 3 -1.67 -9.69 0.99
N ASN A 4 -2.17 -8.92 1.94
CA ASN A 4 -3.54 -8.96 2.42
C ASN A 4 -4.28 -7.71 1.92
N ILE A 5 -5.33 -7.89 1.13
CA ILE A 5 -6.17 -6.78 0.65
C ILE A 5 -7.48 -6.80 1.43
N LYS A 6 -7.77 -5.71 2.14
CA LYS A 6 -9.03 -5.48 2.83
C LYS A 6 -9.78 -4.39 2.10
N THR A 7 -11.06 -4.62 1.82
CA THR A 7 -11.93 -3.60 1.22
C THR A 7 -13.08 -3.24 2.16
N LYS A 8 -13.50 -1.98 2.14
CA LYS A 8 -14.66 -1.48 2.89
C LYS A 8 -15.50 -0.61 1.97
N ASP A 9 -16.75 -1.01 1.75
CA ASP A 9 -17.68 -0.32 0.83
C ASP A 9 -17.10 -0.15 -0.60
N ILE A 10 -16.20 -1.06 -1.00
CA ILE A 10 -15.59 -1.18 -2.33
C ILE A 10 -15.60 -2.67 -2.71
N GLU A 11 -16.05 -2.97 -3.91
CA GLU A 11 -15.95 -4.29 -4.50
C GLU A 11 -14.52 -4.56 -4.98
N LEU A 12 -13.93 -5.67 -4.55
CA LEU A 12 -12.63 -6.10 -5.03
C LEU A 12 -12.79 -6.87 -6.35
N SER A 13 -12.91 -6.14 -7.45
CA SER A 13 -12.95 -6.75 -8.79
C SER A 13 -11.60 -7.37 -9.17
N ASP A 14 -11.60 -8.30 -10.13
CA ASP A 14 -10.37 -8.89 -10.67
C ASP A 14 -9.43 -7.83 -11.25
N SER A 15 -9.98 -6.81 -11.90
CA SER A 15 -9.21 -5.69 -12.44
C SER A 15 -8.54 -4.86 -11.35
N LEU A 16 -9.24 -4.58 -10.24
CA LEU A 16 -8.69 -3.86 -9.11
C LEU A 16 -7.63 -4.69 -8.40
N SER A 17 -7.88 -5.99 -8.20
CA SER A 17 -6.92 -6.93 -7.62
C SER A 17 -5.65 -7.02 -8.47
N ALA A 18 -5.77 -7.20 -9.77
CA ALA A 18 -4.63 -7.21 -10.70
C ALA A 18 -3.86 -5.89 -10.68
N TYR A 19 -4.57 -4.76 -10.64
CA TYR A 19 -3.96 -3.45 -10.55
C TYR A 19 -3.15 -3.29 -9.26
N VAL A 20 -3.73 -3.61 -8.10
CA VAL A 20 -3.05 -3.57 -6.80
C VAL A 20 -1.81 -4.45 -6.81
N ASN A 21 -1.94 -5.71 -7.23
CA ASN A 21 -0.83 -6.66 -7.30
C ASN A 21 0.33 -6.11 -8.15
N SER A 22 0.01 -5.53 -9.32
CA SER A 22 1.01 -4.93 -10.21
C SER A 22 1.80 -3.77 -9.57
N LYS A 23 1.19 -3.04 -8.61
CA LYS A 23 1.82 -1.92 -7.93
C LYS A 23 2.62 -2.36 -6.71
N ILE A 24 2.11 -3.31 -5.94
CA ILE A 24 2.71 -3.78 -4.69
C ILE A 24 3.91 -4.70 -4.92
N VAL A 25 3.96 -5.46 -6.02
CA VAL A 25 5.10 -6.35 -6.35
C VAL A 25 6.45 -5.63 -6.38
N VAL A 26 6.46 -4.31 -6.61
CA VAL A 26 7.67 -3.49 -6.58
C VAL A 26 8.30 -3.47 -5.18
N LEU A 27 7.50 -3.56 -4.11
CA LEU A 27 7.98 -3.58 -2.73
C LEU A 27 8.75 -4.86 -2.43
N ASP A 28 8.33 -6.00 -2.99
CA ASP A 28 9.05 -7.27 -2.84
C ASP A 28 10.48 -7.16 -3.38
N LYS A 29 10.66 -6.54 -4.55
CA LYS A 29 11.99 -6.27 -5.11
C LYS A 29 12.80 -5.30 -4.25
N LEU A 30 12.17 -4.25 -3.74
CA LEU A 30 12.86 -3.26 -2.90
C LEU A 30 13.26 -3.84 -1.54
N LEU A 31 12.47 -4.72 -0.95
CA LEU A 31 12.68 -5.25 0.39
C LEU A 31 13.17 -6.69 0.38
N TYR A 32 13.64 -7.19 -0.77
CA TYR A 32 14.08 -8.59 -0.96
C TYR A 32 15.05 -9.07 0.13
N GLN A 33 16.02 -8.24 0.53
CA GLN A 33 16.99 -8.57 1.58
C GLN A 33 16.36 -8.83 2.97
N TYR A 34 15.18 -8.26 3.22
CA TYR A 34 14.41 -8.44 4.45
C TYR A 34 13.32 -9.50 4.32
N ASN A 35 12.98 -9.94 3.11
CA ASN A 35 11.92 -10.93 2.84
C ASN A 35 12.41 -12.39 3.00
N LYS A 36 13.13 -12.68 4.10
CA LYS A 36 13.51 -14.07 4.44
C LYS A 36 12.25 -14.85 4.80
N GLU A 37 12.09 -16.05 4.23
CA GLU A 37 10.96 -16.96 4.53
C GLU A 37 9.57 -16.31 4.39
N ASN A 38 9.40 -15.42 3.41
CA ASN A 38 8.14 -14.68 3.20
C ASN A 38 7.70 -13.80 4.39
N SER A 39 8.66 -13.27 5.14
CA SER A 39 8.41 -12.37 6.28
C SER A 39 8.00 -10.93 5.88
N LEU A 40 8.05 -10.56 4.59
CA LEU A 40 7.48 -9.30 4.13
C LEU A 40 5.95 -9.40 4.10
N LEU A 41 5.29 -8.69 5.01
CA LEU A 41 3.84 -8.58 5.08
C LEU A 41 3.39 -7.22 4.55
N VAL A 42 2.36 -7.22 3.71
CA VAL A 42 1.74 -6.00 3.19
C VAL A 42 0.25 -6.06 3.46
N ASP A 43 -0.23 -5.19 4.34
CA ASP A 43 -1.65 -5.00 4.60
C ASP A 43 -2.13 -3.75 3.87
N LEU A 44 -2.99 -3.94 2.88
CA LEU A 44 -3.60 -2.85 2.11
C LEU A 44 -5.09 -2.75 2.42
N GLU A 45 -5.53 -1.59 2.85
CA GLU A 45 -6.94 -1.25 3.05
C GLU A 45 -7.41 -0.26 1.98
N LEU A 46 -8.48 -0.63 1.27
CA LEU A 46 -9.18 0.20 0.31
C LEU A 46 -10.59 0.48 0.82
N ALA A 47 -10.88 1.71 1.21
CA ALA A 47 -12.18 2.07 1.78
C ALA A 47 -12.85 3.20 1.01
N ARG A 48 -14.16 3.11 0.82
CA ARG A 48 -14.99 4.25 0.45
C ARG A 48 -15.53 4.86 1.74
N ILE A 49 -15.12 6.08 2.06
CA ILE A 49 -15.44 6.73 3.34
C ILE A 49 -16.71 7.59 3.28
N THR A 50 -17.24 7.87 2.09
CA THR A 50 -18.50 8.61 1.93
C THR A 50 -19.36 8.09 0.78
N LYS A 51 -20.69 8.00 1.00
CA LYS A 51 -21.68 7.50 0.01
C LYS A 51 -22.47 8.62 -0.71
N HIS A 52 -22.58 9.80 -0.10
CA HIS A 52 -23.49 10.88 -0.52
C HIS A 52 -22.82 12.23 -0.77
N HIS A 53 -21.59 12.25 -1.30
CA HIS A 53 -20.89 13.51 -1.55
C HIS A 53 -21.02 13.94 -3.01
N GLN A 54 -21.37 15.21 -3.21
CA GLN A 54 -21.28 15.88 -4.51
C GLN A 54 -19.87 16.45 -4.77
N LYS A 55 -19.01 16.58 -3.74
CA LYS A 55 -17.57 16.97 -3.78
C LYS A 55 -16.81 16.45 -2.54
N GLY A 56 -15.50 16.19 -2.66
CA GLY A 56 -14.59 15.91 -1.53
C GLY A 56 -14.09 14.46 -1.44
N ASN A 57 -13.25 14.17 -0.43
CA ASN A 57 -12.59 12.88 -0.25
C ASN A 57 -13.56 11.69 -0.17
N VAL A 58 -13.55 10.83 -1.19
CA VAL A 58 -14.45 9.67 -1.33
C VAL A 58 -13.79 8.38 -0.89
N TYR A 59 -12.48 8.25 -1.16
CA TYR A 59 -11.72 7.04 -0.98
C TYR A 59 -10.56 7.24 0.00
N MET A 60 -10.28 6.20 0.74
CA MET A 60 -9.12 6.07 1.62
C MET A 60 -8.34 4.83 1.20
N VAL A 61 -7.02 4.98 1.08
CA VAL A 61 -6.07 3.90 0.79
C VAL A 61 -5.03 3.93 1.88
N VAL A 62 -4.85 2.82 2.60
CA VAL A 62 -3.84 2.69 3.65
C VAL A 62 -3.03 1.44 3.38
N ALA A 63 -1.70 1.55 3.43
CA ALA A 63 -0.82 0.41 3.36
C ALA A 63 0.12 0.39 4.57
N ASN A 64 0.22 -0.78 5.21
CA ASN A 64 1.24 -1.08 6.21
C ASN A 64 2.15 -2.16 5.63
N VAL A 65 3.45 -1.93 5.69
CA VAL A 65 4.48 -2.84 5.18
C VAL A 65 5.37 -3.23 6.35
N GLU A 66 5.35 -4.50 6.72
CA GLU A 66 6.13 -5.05 7.83
C GLU A 66 7.25 -5.94 7.29
N PHE A 67 8.48 -5.72 7.74
CA PHE A 67 9.65 -6.47 7.31
C PHE A 67 10.80 -6.35 8.31
N GLY A 68 11.47 -7.46 8.62
CA GLY A 68 12.67 -7.45 9.47
C GLY A 68 12.50 -6.72 10.81
N GLY A 69 11.33 -6.84 11.44
CA GLY A 69 10.99 -6.15 12.70
C GLY A 69 10.62 -4.66 12.58
N ASN A 70 10.55 -4.12 11.37
CA ASN A 70 10.20 -2.73 11.09
C ASN A 70 8.82 -2.62 10.43
N ILE A 71 8.15 -1.49 10.62
CA ILE A 71 6.86 -1.18 10.01
C ILE A 71 6.95 0.18 9.31
N ILE A 72 6.54 0.23 8.04
CA ILE A 72 6.36 1.47 7.29
C ILE A 72 4.89 1.59 6.90
N ARG A 73 4.30 2.76 7.20
CA ARG A 73 2.92 3.07 6.86
C ARG A 73 2.87 4.20 5.82
N ALA A 74 1.92 4.08 4.89
CA ALA A 74 1.54 5.17 4.00
C ALA A 74 0.03 5.17 3.80
N ASP A 75 -0.56 6.35 3.81
CA ASP A 75 -1.99 6.54 3.58
C ASP A 75 -2.25 7.64 2.55
N TYR A 76 -3.44 7.59 1.99
CA TYR A 76 -3.98 8.57 1.07
C TYR A 76 -5.48 8.66 1.25
N THR A 77 -6.02 9.87 1.19
CA THR A 77 -7.46 10.12 1.17
C THR A 77 -7.76 11.12 0.06
N GLY A 78 -8.73 10.81 -0.81
CA GLY A 78 -9.01 11.60 -2.01
C GLY A 78 -10.19 11.11 -2.84
N GLU A 79 -10.35 11.69 -4.04
CA GLU A 79 -11.49 11.42 -4.93
C GLU A 79 -11.28 10.24 -5.89
N ASP A 80 -10.04 9.78 -6.06
CA ASP A 80 -9.67 8.72 -7.00
C ASP A 80 -8.88 7.61 -6.29
N LEU A 81 -9.46 6.40 -6.29
CA LEU A 81 -8.87 5.19 -5.70
C LEU A 81 -7.54 4.80 -6.37
N TYR A 82 -7.47 4.83 -7.70
CA TYR A 82 -6.27 4.45 -8.46
C TYR A 82 -5.13 5.43 -8.26
N LYS A 83 -5.46 6.73 -8.19
CA LYS A 83 -4.52 7.78 -7.78
C LYS A 83 -4.03 7.55 -6.36
N GLY A 84 -4.91 7.16 -5.45
CA GLY A 84 -4.55 6.82 -4.08
C GLY A 84 -3.59 5.64 -3.97
N ILE A 85 -3.87 4.54 -4.67
CA ILE A 85 -2.98 3.37 -4.74
C ILE A 85 -1.59 3.77 -5.28
N ASN A 86 -1.54 4.59 -6.34
CA ASN A 86 -0.27 5.06 -6.89
C ASN A 86 0.49 5.96 -5.92
N THR A 87 -0.22 6.82 -5.18
CA THR A 87 0.36 7.76 -4.22
C THR A 87 0.95 7.00 -3.04
N VAL A 88 0.18 6.09 -2.45
CA VAL A 88 0.64 5.20 -1.37
C VAL A 88 1.87 4.41 -1.79
N LYS A 89 1.87 3.83 -3.01
CA LYS A 89 3.06 3.18 -3.57
C LYS A 89 4.27 4.11 -3.61
N GLN A 90 4.13 5.33 -4.12
CA GLN A 90 5.26 6.27 -4.20
C GLN A 90 5.78 6.66 -2.82
N THR A 91 4.88 6.93 -1.86
CA THR A 91 5.23 7.21 -0.47
C THR A 91 6.00 6.03 0.14
N LEU A 92 5.51 4.80 0.02
CA LEU A 92 6.21 3.61 0.51
C LEU A 92 7.61 3.46 -0.11
N LYS A 93 7.76 3.66 -1.43
CA LYS A 93 9.08 3.59 -2.08
C LYS A 93 10.05 4.61 -1.49
N ARG A 94 9.58 5.83 -1.21
CA ARG A 94 10.38 6.89 -0.59
C ARG A 94 10.77 6.53 0.84
N GLU A 95 9.82 6.09 1.66
CA GLU A 95 10.09 5.75 3.06
C GLU A 95 11.02 4.52 3.18
N VAL A 96 10.87 3.52 2.32
CA VAL A 96 11.82 2.39 2.20
C VAL A 96 13.22 2.88 1.81
N GLY A 97 13.31 3.85 0.90
CA GLY A 97 14.58 4.47 0.51
C GLY A 97 15.28 5.12 1.70
N LYS A 98 14.57 6.00 2.43
CA LYS A 98 15.08 6.64 3.65
C LYS A 98 15.50 5.63 4.70
N PHE A 99 14.69 4.59 4.94
CA PHE A 99 15.02 3.54 5.89
C PHE A 99 16.34 2.86 5.53
N LYS A 100 16.53 2.49 4.27
CA LYS A 100 17.78 1.87 3.80
C LYS A 100 18.98 2.79 3.91
N GLU A 101 18.81 4.09 3.71
CA GLU A 101 19.88 5.08 3.90
C GLU A 101 20.29 5.18 5.37
N LEU A 102 19.33 5.19 6.30
CA LEU A 102 19.59 5.21 7.74
C LEU A 102 20.31 3.95 8.25
N GLN A 103 20.04 2.79 7.65
CA GLN A 103 20.67 1.51 8.03
C GLN A 103 22.07 1.30 7.44
N LYS A 104 22.53 2.19 6.55
CA LYS A 104 23.89 2.12 5.97
C LYS A 104 24.95 2.84 6.82
N VAL A 105 24.55 3.36 7.98
CA VAL A 105 25.42 3.96 9.01
C VAL A 105 25.89 2.87 9.96
#